data_AF-A0A932ZDV7-F1
#
_entry.id   AF-A0A932ZDV7-F1
#
_cell.length_a   1.000
_cell.length_b   1.000
_cell.length_c   1.000
_cell.angle_alpha   90.00
_cell.angle_beta   90.00
_cell.angle_gamma   90.00
#
_symmetry.space_group_name_H-M   'P 1'
#
loop_
_entity.id
_entity.type
_entity.pdbx_description
1 polymer ?
#
loop_
_entity_poly.entity_id
_entity_poly.type
_entity_poly.pdbx_seq_one_letter_code
_entity_poly.pdbx_strand_id
1 'polypeptide(L)'
;MAAAGKNGRGETGAASTEYGPWNPGIQSELPSELLPLSTIFRPENVFTNVASVDELRDLTGLDLEELVVFRPERLVVHELLIRVTADLSVPDGSRVEDLGINFRQMTQTILARYVEPHMPEIVAAYDALKRALSDAVGAELTAAFGAPAAAQGAASTHAGRKSALRDFLRPFRRGNNVQPRSEDEWDRGNRVLREWAAKAQSSETPLSNAAYGALIRVVSAVRAKHGRMWGDTTLLARLAVGIACNEHSSEVIGQLIEPYIRQAAQEEGYRLLPSQEQPVVMNTKGASASGKSTMRPLQKKLAGEIGVRWGDFALISPDIWRKYLLDYGTLGDAYKYAGTFTGRELAIIDHKLDRYMARKAERGGMSHLLIDRFRFDSFAPDSDEAGSNLLTRFGHLVYMFFMITPPHETVERSWKRGLEVGRYKAVDDLLAHNIEAFSGVPELFFTWALRENKRVHYEFLDNSVPFGERPRTIAFGWNGEMNVLDVKSMLDIDRYRKINVNATAPHEVYPDGHAMAPENNTRFLAQCVRMLPIVNFADRDTGRIYARLESGKLVWTDPEILTTALEDAETRAGVLAVAPAILTDTGSAGAPQRRAGQAVRADRFHTLGQWGQSKHGSETAMSP
;
A
#
# COMPACT_ATOMS: atom_id res chain seq x y z
N MET A 1 -2.23 -58.95 50.11
CA MET A 1 -3.19 -57.99 50.67
C MET A 1 -2.52 -56.62 50.67
N ALA A 2 -3.19 -55.63 50.08
CA ALA A 2 -2.85 -54.19 49.99
C ALA A 2 -1.70 -53.71 49.06
N ALA A 3 -2.08 -52.72 48.23
CA ALA A 3 -1.33 -51.63 47.58
C ALA A 3 -0.28 -51.98 46.49
N ALA A 4 -0.09 -51.28 45.37
CA ALA A 4 -0.67 -50.09 44.72
C ALA A 4 -0.26 -50.18 43.22
N GLY A 5 -1.13 -49.90 42.24
CA GLY A 5 -1.25 -48.56 41.62
C GLY A 5 -0.76 -48.58 40.17
N LYS A 6 -1.66 -48.39 39.20
CA LYS A 6 -1.32 -47.88 37.85
C LYS A 6 -2.49 -47.08 37.28
N ASN A 7 -2.15 -45.83 36.99
CA ASN A 7 -3.00 -44.74 36.51
C ASN A 7 -3.78 -45.12 35.25
N GLY A 8 -5.07 -44.78 35.28
CA GLY A 8 -5.93 -44.78 34.12
C GLY A 8 -5.43 -43.77 33.08
N ARG A 9 -5.38 -44.24 31.83
CA ARG A 9 -5.33 -43.41 30.64
C ARG A 9 -6.63 -42.60 30.59
N GLY A 10 -6.52 -41.30 30.86
CA GLY A 10 -7.52 -40.33 30.40
C GLY A 10 -7.15 -39.96 28.97
N GLU A 11 -7.79 -40.61 27.99
CA GLU A 11 -7.92 -40.06 26.64
C GLU A 11 -8.67 -38.73 26.77
N THR A 12 -7.94 -37.62 26.78
CA THR A 12 -8.55 -36.30 26.55
C THR A 12 -8.95 -36.25 25.08
N GLY A 13 -10.24 -36.51 24.83
CA GLY A 13 -10.84 -36.22 23.54
C GLY A 13 -10.53 -34.78 23.16
N ALA A 14 -9.75 -34.62 22.08
CA ALA A 14 -9.65 -33.35 21.40
C ALA A 14 -11.06 -33.03 20.90
N ALA A 15 -11.76 -32.13 21.59
CA ALA A 15 -12.97 -31.54 21.06
C ALA A 15 -12.61 -30.99 19.68
N SER A 16 -13.23 -31.52 18.63
CA SER A 16 -13.03 -31.02 17.27
C SER A 16 -13.58 -29.61 17.22
N THR A 17 -12.72 -28.60 17.42
CA THR A 17 -13.10 -27.21 17.31
C THR A 17 -13.54 -26.98 15.86
N GLU A 18 -14.83 -26.81 15.64
CA GLU A 18 -15.38 -26.56 14.30
C GLU A 18 -14.84 -25.22 13.80
N TYR A 19 -14.20 -25.23 12.63
CA TYR A 19 -13.69 -24.01 12.03
C TYR A 19 -14.81 -23.24 11.35
N GLY A 20 -14.81 -21.92 11.54
CA GLY A 20 -15.82 -21.03 10.99
C GLY A 20 -15.28 -19.61 10.76
N PRO A 21 -16.12 -18.66 10.34
CA PRO A 21 -15.69 -17.31 10.01
C PRO A 21 -15.03 -16.58 11.18
N TRP A 22 -15.53 -16.81 12.40
CA TRP A 22 -15.03 -16.20 13.62
C TRP A 22 -13.98 -17.05 14.36
N ASN A 23 -13.67 -18.24 13.82
CA ASN A 23 -12.60 -19.10 14.29
C ASN A 23 -11.99 -19.85 13.10
N PRO A 24 -11.18 -19.17 12.27
CA PRO A 24 -10.66 -19.77 11.04
C PRO A 24 -9.57 -20.82 11.32
N GLY A 25 -9.08 -20.93 12.56
CA GLY A 25 -7.98 -21.83 12.92
C GLY A 25 -6.59 -21.31 12.55
N ILE A 26 -6.46 -20.00 12.38
CA ILE A 26 -5.18 -19.31 12.12
C ILE A 26 -5.08 -18.06 12.98
N GLN A 27 -3.85 -17.65 13.27
CA GLN A 27 -3.50 -16.43 13.98
C GLN A 27 -2.93 -15.40 12.98
N SER A 28 -3.03 -14.11 13.31
CA SER A 28 -2.44 -13.03 12.50
C SER A 28 -0.91 -13.13 12.45
N GLU A 29 -0.29 -13.32 13.61
CA GLU A 29 1.14 -13.59 13.68
C GLU A 29 1.40 -15.05 13.29
N LEU A 30 2.37 -15.22 12.37
CA LEU A 30 2.74 -16.55 11.91
C LEU A 30 3.50 -17.29 13.02
N PRO A 31 3.07 -18.52 13.41
CA PRO A 31 3.79 -19.32 14.38
C PRO A 31 5.26 -19.54 13.97
N SER A 32 6.17 -19.55 14.95
CA SER A 32 7.61 -19.56 14.69
C SER A 32 8.06 -20.83 13.96
N GLU A 33 7.41 -21.96 14.25
CA GLU A 33 7.62 -23.24 13.56
C GLU A 33 7.19 -23.22 12.09
N LEU A 34 6.30 -22.30 11.69
CA LEU A 34 5.83 -22.14 10.32
C LEU A 34 6.61 -21.06 9.55
N LEU A 35 7.40 -20.20 10.21
CA LEU A 35 8.22 -19.18 9.56
C LEU A 35 9.06 -19.71 8.38
N PRO A 36 9.74 -20.88 8.48
CA PRO A 36 10.53 -21.41 7.36
C PRO A 36 9.73 -21.68 6.08
N LEU A 37 8.41 -21.82 6.16
CA LEU A 37 7.53 -22.01 4.99
C LEU A 37 7.20 -20.71 4.27
N SER A 38 7.46 -19.56 4.89
CA SER A 38 7.32 -18.24 4.27
C SER A 38 8.25 -18.12 3.08
N THR A 39 7.78 -17.55 1.97
CA THR A 39 8.53 -17.53 0.72
C THR A 39 9.85 -16.77 0.81
N ILE A 40 9.97 -15.81 1.73
CA ILE A 40 11.20 -15.07 2.01
C ILE A 40 12.25 -15.88 2.79
N PHE A 41 11.93 -17.08 3.26
CA PHE A 41 12.84 -17.94 4.03
C PHE A 41 13.08 -19.31 3.40
N ARG A 42 12.42 -19.61 2.28
CA ARG A 42 12.62 -20.84 1.54
C ARG A 42 14.01 -20.84 0.87
N PRO A 43 14.83 -21.89 1.04
CA PRO A 43 16.23 -21.91 0.60
C PRO A 43 16.41 -21.79 -0.92
N GLU A 44 15.40 -22.17 -1.70
CA GLU A 44 15.33 -21.97 -3.15
C GLU A 44 15.12 -20.52 -3.56
N ASN A 45 14.65 -19.65 -2.66
CA ASN A 45 14.33 -18.25 -2.96
C ASN A 45 15.41 -17.27 -2.44
N VAL A 46 16.06 -17.61 -1.31
CA VAL A 46 16.97 -16.72 -0.60
C VAL A 46 18.29 -17.38 -0.23
N PHE A 47 19.32 -16.56 0.00
CA PHE A 47 20.61 -16.99 0.55
C PHE A 47 20.61 -17.06 2.09
N THR A 48 19.71 -16.32 2.74
CA THR A 48 19.58 -16.19 4.19
C THR A 48 18.64 -17.25 4.77
N ASN A 49 18.74 -17.55 6.06
CA ASN A 49 17.82 -18.45 6.76
C ASN A 49 17.18 -17.77 7.99
N VAL A 50 16.09 -18.33 8.50
CA VAL A 50 15.31 -17.77 9.62
C VAL A 50 16.18 -17.46 10.82
N ALA A 51 16.99 -18.42 11.29
CA ALA A 51 17.83 -18.25 12.47
C ALA A 51 18.80 -17.07 12.33
N SER A 52 19.47 -16.96 11.18
CA SER A 52 20.39 -15.85 10.92
C SER A 52 19.68 -14.49 10.86
N VAL A 53 18.45 -14.45 10.34
CA VAL A 53 17.72 -13.20 10.17
C VAL A 53 17.12 -12.74 11.50
N ASP A 54 16.63 -13.65 12.35
CA ASP A 54 16.13 -13.29 13.68
C ASP A 54 17.24 -12.71 14.57
N GLU A 55 18.43 -13.33 14.58
CA GLU A 55 19.60 -12.77 15.28
C GLU A 55 19.97 -11.37 14.75
N LEU A 56 19.92 -11.19 13.43
CA LEU A 56 20.23 -9.89 12.81
C LEU A 56 19.16 -8.84 13.09
N ARG A 57 17.88 -9.22 13.17
CA ARG A 57 16.80 -8.29 13.56
C ARG A 57 17.02 -7.79 14.98
N ASP A 58 17.31 -8.68 15.91
CA ASP A 58 17.56 -8.32 17.30
C ASP A 58 18.79 -7.42 17.43
N LEU A 59 19.82 -7.68 16.61
CA LEU A 59 21.04 -6.90 16.57
C LEU A 59 20.88 -5.55 15.88
N THR A 60 20.11 -5.43 14.80
CA THR A 60 20.13 -4.24 13.94
C THR A 60 18.89 -3.37 14.08
N GLY A 61 17.76 -3.95 14.51
CA GLY A 61 16.44 -3.33 14.44
C GLY A 61 15.90 -3.19 13.01
N LEU A 62 16.52 -3.82 12.01
CA LEU A 62 15.98 -3.92 10.66
C LEU A 62 14.86 -4.95 10.62
N ASP A 63 13.87 -4.72 9.76
CA ASP A 63 12.77 -5.67 9.57
C ASP A 63 13.22 -6.92 8.81
N LEU A 64 12.47 -8.02 8.95
CA LEU A 64 12.83 -9.30 8.35
C LEU A 64 12.91 -9.20 6.82
N GLU A 65 12.05 -8.37 6.23
CA GLU A 65 11.95 -8.03 4.81
C GLU A 65 13.23 -7.39 4.25
N GLU A 66 13.98 -6.66 5.09
CA GLU A 66 15.21 -5.97 4.70
C GLU A 66 16.45 -6.84 4.88
N LEU A 67 16.37 -7.81 5.79
CA LEU A 67 17.48 -8.70 6.15
C LEU A 67 17.58 -9.93 5.24
N VAL A 68 16.50 -10.29 4.56
CA VAL A 68 16.53 -11.39 3.58
C VAL A 68 17.31 -11.00 2.33
N VAL A 69 18.08 -11.92 1.75
CA VAL A 69 18.79 -11.68 0.48
C VAL A 69 18.31 -12.68 -0.56
N PHE A 70 17.62 -12.19 -1.58
CA PHE A 70 17.06 -13.04 -2.64
C PHE A 70 18.14 -13.57 -3.58
N ARG A 71 17.87 -14.76 -4.10
CA ARG A 71 18.63 -15.35 -5.20
C ARG A 71 18.25 -14.67 -6.53
N PRO A 72 19.18 -14.57 -7.49
CA PRO A 72 18.91 -13.95 -8.78
C PRO A 72 17.71 -14.59 -9.51
N GLU A 73 17.53 -15.90 -9.41
CA GLU A 73 16.40 -16.64 -9.99
C GLU A 73 15.06 -16.15 -9.42
N ARG A 74 15.02 -15.84 -8.12
CA ARG A 74 13.82 -15.30 -7.49
C ARG A 74 13.60 -13.83 -7.83
N LEU A 75 14.68 -13.05 -7.96
CA LEU A 75 14.60 -11.67 -8.46
C LEU A 75 14.07 -11.60 -9.89
N VAL A 76 14.39 -12.58 -10.76
CA VAL A 76 13.76 -12.71 -12.08
C VAL A 76 12.24 -12.86 -11.96
N VAL A 77 11.76 -13.70 -11.04
CA VAL A 77 10.32 -13.85 -10.78
C VAL A 77 9.72 -12.51 -10.34
N HIS A 78 10.36 -11.77 -9.44
CA HIS A 78 9.87 -10.46 -8.99
C HIS A 78 9.71 -9.50 -10.18
N GLU A 79 10.74 -9.37 -11.01
CA GLU A 79 10.72 -8.50 -12.17
C GLU A 79 9.68 -8.96 -13.20
N LEU A 80 9.53 -10.26 -13.46
CA LEU A 80 8.49 -10.77 -14.35
C LEU A 80 7.09 -10.43 -13.87
N LEU A 81 6.80 -10.60 -12.57
CA LEU A 81 5.50 -10.25 -11.99
C LEU A 81 5.18 -8.76 -12.20
N ILE A 82 6.19 -7.90 -12.02
CA ILE A 82 6.09 -6.45 -12.23
C ILE A 82 5.82 -6.15 -13.70
N ARG A 83 6.64 -6.67 -14.63
CA ARG A 83 6.55 -6.36 -16.06
C ARG A 83 5.28 -6.90 -16.70
N VAL A 84 4.85 -8.12 -16.35
CA VAL A 84 3.56 -8.66 -16.85
C VAL A 84 2.40 -7.81 -16.34
N THR A 85 2.44 -7.33 -15.10
CA THR A 85 1.39 -6.46 -14.53
C THR A 85 1.38 -5.07 -15.17
N ALA A 86 2.55 -4.49 -15.40
CA ALA A 86 2.70 -3.10 -15.77
C ALA A 86 2.72 -2.87 -17.29
N ASP A 87 3.23 -3.82 -18.08
CA ASP A 87 3.50 -3.64 -19.52
C ASP A 87 2.64 -4.50 -20.44
N LEU A 88 1.99 -5.54 -19.94
CA LEU A 88 1.16 -6.44 -20.74
C LEU A 88 -0.33 -6.32 -20.36
N SER A 89 -1.19 -6.42 -21.37
CA SER A 89 -2.62 -6.57 -21.19
C SER A 89 -2.92 -8.00 -20.79
N VAL A 90 -3.40 -8.21 -19.57
CA VAL A 90 -3.78 -9.54 -19.06
C VAL A 90 -5.30 -9.69 -19.17
N PRO A 91 -5.82 -10.67 -19.93
CA PRO A 91 -7.25 -10.87 -20.07
C PRO A 91 -7.90 -11.17 -18.71
N ASP A 92 -8.95 -10.41 -18.36
CA ASP A 92 -9.68 -10.57 -17.10
C ASP A 92 -10.76 -11.65 -17.13
N GLY A 93 -11.06 -12.20 -18.32
CA GLY A 93 -11.98 -13.30 -18.55
C GLY A 93 -13.45 -12.99 -18.23
N SER A 94 -14.21 -14.05 -18.02
CA SER A 94 -15.64 -13.99 -17.65
C SER A 94 -15.86 -14.13 -16.15
N ARG A 95 -14.92 -14.78 -15.46
CA ARG A 95 -14.92 -15.01 -14.02
C ARG A 95 -13.82 -14.21 -13.35
N VAL A 96 -14.03 -13.84 -12.08
CA VAL A 96 -13.06 -13.05 -11.30
C VAL A 96 -11.69 -13.74 -11.21
N GLU A 97 -11.67 -15.07 -11.16
CA GLU A 97 -10.45 -15.89 -11.09
C GLU A 97 -9.65 -15.97 -12.38
N ASP A 98 -10.28 -15.71 -13.54
CA ASP A 98 -9.66 -15.86 -14.87
C ASP A 98 -8.45 -14.94 -14.99
N LEU A 99 -8.52 -13.72 -14.45
CA LEU A 99 -7.36 -12.83 -14.39
C LEU A 99 -6.14 -13.51 -13.76
N GLY A 100 -6.34 -14.18 -12.62
CA GLY A 100 -5.24 -14.84 -11.92
C GLY A 100 -4.72 -16.05 -12.69
N ILE A 101 -5.59 -16.79 -13.38
CA ILE A 101 -5.22 -17.94 -14.21
C ILE A 101 -4.39 -17.47 -15.42
N ASN A 102 -4.92 -16.51 -16.19
CA ASN A 102 -4.27 -15.96 -17.37
C ASN A 102 -2.93 -15.30 -17.01
N PHE A 103 -2.90 -14.54 -15.91
CA PHE A 103 -1.67 -13.94 -15.40
C PHE A 103 -0.58 -15.00 -15.17
N ARG A 104 -0.89 -16.05 -14.38
CA ARG A 104 0.07 -17.12 -14.07
C ARG A 104 0.53 -17.85 -15.33
N GLN A 105 -0.37 -18.12 -16.27
CA GLN A 105 -0.05 -18.78 -17.52
C GLN A 105 0.90 -17.92 -18.37
N MET A 106 0.61 -16.62 -18.53
CA MET A 106 1.48 -15.70 -19.26
C MET A 106 2.86 -15.61 -18.61
N THR A 107 2.92 -15.39 -17.29
CA THR A 107 4.18 -15.30 -16.54
C THR A 107 4.99 -16.58 -16.65
N GLN A 108 4.37 -17.76 -16.48
CA GLN A 108 5.06 -19.05 -16.59
C GLN A 108 5.59 -19.31 -18.00
N THR A 109 4.81 -18.93 -19.03
CA THR A 109 5.22 -19.09 -20.44
C THR A 109 6.44 -18.23 -20.74
N ILE A 110 6.41 -16.97 -20.31
CA ILE A 110 7.54 -16.03 -20.49
C ILE A 110 8.78 -16.55 -19.75
N LEU A 111 8.61 -16.95 -18.48
CA LEU A 111 9.70 -17.48 -17.67
C LEU A 111 10.34 -18.70 -18.34
N ALA A 112 9.57 -19.75 -18.58
CA ALA A 112 10.10 -21.05 -19.01
C ALA A 112 10.67 -21.04 -20.44
N ARG A 113 10.05 -20.30 -21.37
CA ARG A 113 10.43 -20.36 -22.79
C ARG A 113 11.44 -19.30 -23.19
N TYR A 114 11.42 -18.12 -22.55
CA TYR A 114 12.17 -16.96 -23.02
C TYR A 114 13.22 -16.46 -22.02
N VAL A 115 13.04 -16.70 -20.72
CA VAL A 115 13.97 -16.18 -19.70
C VAL A 115 14.87 -17.26 -19.10
N GLU A 116 14.32 -18.41 -18.73
CA GLU A 116 15.08 -19.54 -18.17
C GLU A 116 16.26 -20.01 -19.04
N PRO A 117 16.18 -20.04 -20.39
CA PRO A 117 17.34 -20.36 -21.23
C PRO A 117 18.55 -19.44 -21.01
N HIS A 118 18.32 -18.21 -20.56
CA HIS A 118 19.35 -17.21 -20.30
C HIS A 118 19.69 -17.06 -18.81
N MET A 119 19.17 -17.93 -17.94
CA MET A 119 19.41 -17.85 -16.49
C MET A 119 20.91 -17.85 -16.12
N PRO A 120 21.81 -18.64 -16.75
CA PRO A 120 23.23 -18.58 -16.44
C PRO A 120 23.85 -17.19 -16.64
N GLU A 121 23.43 -16.46 -17.67
CA GLU A 121 23.90 -15.09 -17.94
C GLU A 121 23.37 -14.11 -16.88
N ILE A 122 22.11 -14.27 -16.48
CA ILE A 122 21.48 -13.45 -15.43
C ILE A 122 22.18 -13.65 -14.08
N VAL A 123 22.47 -14.90 -13.70
CA VAL A 123 23.22 -15.23 -12.48
C VAL A 123 24.62 -14.62 -12.53
N ALA A 124 25.32 -14.74 -13.66
CA ALA A 124 26.65 -14.15 -13.82
C ALA A 124 26.64 -12.61 -13.71
N ALA A 125 25.61 -11.96 -14.28
CA ALA A 125 25.43 -10.51 -14.15
C ALA A 125 25.16 -10.09 -12.71
N TYR A 126 24.31 -10.85 -11.98
CA TYR A 126 24.08 -10.64 -10.56
C TYR A 126 25.37 -10.76 -9.75
N ASP A 127 26.16 -11.81 -9.96
CA ASP A 127 27.41 -12.05 -9.23
C ASP A 127 28.49 -11.00 -9.54
N ALA A 128 28.55 -10.48 -10.77
CA ALA A 128 29.40 -9.36 -11.12
C ALA A 128 28.99 -8.09 -10.38
N LEU A 129 27.69 -7.79 -10.35
CA LEU A 129 27.15 -6.61 -9.68
C LEU A 129 27.32 -6.69 -8.16
N LYS A 130 27.09 -7.85 -7.56
CA LYS A 130 27.32 -8.09 -6.13
C LYS A 130 28.77 -7.84 -5.74
N ARG A 131 29.73 -8.27 -6.56
CA ARG A 131 31.16 -7.97 -6.34
C ARG A 131 31.44 -6.47 -6.40
N ALA A 132 30.95 -5.79 -7.44
CA ALA A 132 31.14 -4.35 -7.58
C ALA A 132 30.50 -3.55 -6.42
N LEU A 133 29.32 -3.95 -5.95
CA LEU A 133 28.69 -3.38 -4.75
C LEU A 133 29.51 -3.66 -3.48
N SER A 134 30.07 -4.86 -3.34
CA SER A 134 30.92 -5.23 -2.20
C SER A 134 32.18 -4.37 -2.16
N ASP A 135 32.81 -4.13 -3.31
CA ASP A 135 33.99 -3.29 -3.43
C ASP A 135 33.66 -1.83 -3.08
N ALA A 136 32.55 -1.30 -3.61
CA ALA A 136 32.10 0.08 -3.33
C ALA A 136 31.74 0.29 -1.85
N VAL A 137 30.95 -0.62 -1.26
CA VAL A 137 30.57 -0.58 0.16
C VAL A 137 31.80 -0.75 1.05
N GLY A 138 32.70 -1.68 0.71
CA GLY A 138 33.94 -1.91 1.45
C GLY A 138 34.83 -0.68 1.47
N ALA A 139 35.04 -0.04 0.31
CA ALA A 139 35.84 1.18 0.20
C ALA A 139 35.29 2.32 1.07
N GLU A 140 33.96 2.51 1.08
CA GLU A 140 33.30 3.54 1.89
C GLU A 140 33.38 3.25 3.38
N LEU A 141 33.22 2.00 3.81
CA LEU A 141 33.39 1.61 5.20
C LEU A 141 34.85 1.76 5.65
N THR A 142 35.83 1.39 4.82
CA THR A 142 37.24 1.62 5.11
C THR A 142 37.55 3.12 5.23
N ALA A 143 36.99 3.97 4.36
CA ALA A 143 37.17 5.42 4.45
C ALA A 143 36.53 6.02 5.70
N ALA A 144 35.31 5.59 6.05
CA ALA A 144 34.56 6.12 7.19
C ALA A 144 35.10 5.66 8.55
N PHE A 145 35.55 4.40 8.64
CA PHE A 145 35.96 3.74 9.90
C PHE A 145 37.47 3.49 10.01
N GLY A 146 38.23 3.66 8.94
CA GLY A 146 39.69 3.60 8.99
C GLY A 146 40.26 4.62 9.98
N ALA A 147 41.31 4.23 10.70
CA ALA A 147 42.05 5.17 11.54
C ALA A 147 42.68 6.24 10.62
N PRO A 148 42.68 7.54 11.00
CA PRO A 148 43.54 8.49 10.30
C PRO A 148 44.96 7.99 10.45
N ALA A 149 45.58 7.61 9.33
CA ALA A 149 46.99 7.22 9.33
C ALA A 149 47.77 8.34 10.01
N ALA A 150 48.39 8.02 11.14
CA ALA A 150 49.21 8.94 11.87
C ALA A 150 50.24 9.53 10.90
N ALA A 151 50.13 10.83 10.63
CA ALA A 151 51.22 11.62 10.12
C ALA A 151 52.30 11.67 11.22
N GLN A 152 53.09 10.61 11.34
CA GLN A 152 54.29 10.55 12.15
C GLN A 152 55.34 9.76 11.39
N GLY A 153 56.42 10.44 10.99
CA GLY A 153 57.60 9.74 10.49
C GLY A 153 58.56 10.49 9.59
N ALA A 154 58.42 11.79 9.31
CA ALA A 154 59.52 12.55 8.72
C ALA A 154 60.51 12.96 9.82
N ALA A 155 61.31 12.00 10.29
CA ALA A 155 62.49 12.29 11.08
C ALA A 155 63.54 12.95 10.18
N SER A 156 63.52 14.27 10.07
CA SER A 156 64.67 15.01 9.57
C SER A 156 65.71 15.13 10.69
N THR A 157 66.72 14.27 10.63
CA THR A 157 68.01 14.48 11.28
C THR A 157 68.63 15.78 10.77
N HIS A 158 68.94 16.73 11.66
CA HIS A 158 70.24 17.41 11.68
C HIS A 158 70.40 18.25 12.95
N ALA A 159 71.44 17.90 13.71
CA ALA A 159 71.99 18.68 14.80
C ALA A 159 72.73 19.91 14.25
N GLY A 160 72.62 21.05 14.94
CA GLY A 160 73.40 22.25 14.64
C GLY A 160 73.12 23.38 15.64
N ARG A 161 74.15 23.82 16.35
CA ARG A 161 74.11 24.58 17.60
C ARG A 161 74.41 26.07 17.36
N LYS A 162 73.80 26.95 18.18
CA LYS A 162 74.27 28.27 18.71
C LYS A 162 73.59 29.56 18.22
N SER A 163 73.12 30.31 19.24
CA SER A 163 73.12 31.78 19.40
C SER A 163 72.20 32.60 18.48
N ALA A 164 71.55 33.69 18.85
CA ALA A 164 71.51 34.51 20.06
C ALA A 164 70.32 35.48 19.91
N LEU A 165 69.84 36.00 21.04
CA LEU A 165 69.18 37.30 21.20
C LEU A 165 68.33 37.84 20.04
N ARG A 166 67.00 37.76 20.21
CA ARG A 166 66.15 38.96 20.19
C ARG A 166 64.75 38.65 20.70
N ASP A 167 64.23 39.62 21.43
CA ASP A 167 62.81 39.87 21.70
C ASP A 167 62.20 39.11 22.88
N PHE A 168 62.91 39.25 24.00
CA PHE A 168 62.31 39.57 25.29
C PHE A 168 61.48 40.86 25.13
N LEU A 169 60.16 40.72 24.95
CA LEU A 169 59.08 41.66 25.33
C LEU A 169 57.80 41.34 24.52
N ARG A 170 56.95 40.43 25.03
CA ARG A 170 55.49 40.55 24.89
C ARG A 170 54.74 39.67 25.91
N PRO A 171 53.65 40.18 26.50
CA PRO A 171 53.04 39.60 27.68
C PRO A 171 52.14 38.41 27.35
N PHE A 172 52.04 37.50 28.32
CA PHE A 172 51.17 36.32 28.37
C PHE A 172 49.79 36.56 27.75
N ARG A 173 49.60 36.09 26.51
CA ARG A 173 48.27 35.68 26.04
C ARG A 173 48.09 34.22 26.45
N ARG A 174 47.25 34.01 27.48
CA ARG A 174 46.51 32.75 27.64
C ARG A 174 45.67 32.59 26.36
N GLY A 175 46.26 31.99 25.34
CA GLY A 175 45.48 31.34 24.30
C GLY A 175 44.71 30.25 25.01
N ASN A 176 43.38 30.36 25.01
CA ASN A 176 42.53 29.20 25.19
C ASN A 176 43.00 28.18 24.16
N ASN A 177 43.85 27.25 24.60
CA ASN A 177 44.13 26.04 23.88
C ASN A 177 42.82 25.26 23.98
N VAL A 178 41.86 25.59 23.11
CA VAL A 178 40.75 24.71 22.80
C VAL A 178 41.43 23.52 22.17
N GLN A 179 41.81 22.55 23.00
CA GLN A 179 42.04 21.21 22.51
C GLN A 179 40.84 20.90 21.62
N PRO A 180 41.04 20.47 20.36
CA PRO A 180 39.92 20.02 19.55
C PRO A 180 39.19 18.99 20.41
N ARG A 181 37.92 19.27 20.74
CA ARG A 181 37.05 18.27 21.38
C ARG A 181 37.25 17.00 20.55
N SER A 182 37.69 15.92 21.19
CA SER A 182 37.67 14.61 20.56
C SER A 182 36.27 14.45 20.00
N GLU A 183 36.16 14.26 18.69
CA GLU A 183 34.87 14.12 18.04
C GLU A 183 34.09 13.01 18.76
N ASP A 184 32.97 13.36 19.38
CA ASP A 184 32.11 12.37 20.02
C ASP A 184 31.70 11.36 18.94
N GLU A 185 31.70 10.06 19.26
CA GLU A 185 31.39 8.99 18.29
C GLU A 185 30.05 9.22 17.58
N TRP A 186 29.14 9.91 18.27
CA TRP A 186 27.86 10.37 17.75
C TRP A 186 27.98 11.42 16.63
N ASP A 187 28.84 12.42 16.82
CA ASP A 187 29.09 13.49 15.85
C ASP A 187 29.80 12.94 14.61
N ARG A 188 30.76 12.01 14.81
CA ARG A 188 31.40 11.27 13.72
C ARG A 188 30.37 10.50 12.89
N GLY A 189 29.44 9.80 13.54
CA GLY A 189 28.37 9.06 12.86
C GLY A 189 27.44 9.96 12.05
N ASN A 190 27.07 11.12 12.58
CA ASN A 190 26.25 12.10 11.86
C ASN A 190 26.97 12.69 10.65
N ARG A 191 28.28 12.96 10.78
CA ARG A 191 29.09 13.43 9.66
C ARG A 191 29.11 12.40 8.53
N VAL A 192 29.42 11.14 8.83
CA VAL A 192 29.49 10.06 7.82
C VAL A 192 28.15 9.87 7.10
N LEU A 193 27.03 9.85 7.84
CA LEU A 193 25.71 9.73 7.21
C LEU A 193 25.40 10.93 6.29
N ARG A 194 25.76 12.16 6.68
CA ARG A 194 25.58 13.35 5.85
C ARG A 194 26.48 13.32 4.62
N GLU A 195 27.70 12.84 4.75
CA GLU A 195 28.63 12.67 3.63
C GLU A 195 28.09 11.66 2.62
N TRP A 196 27.63 10.48 3.05
CA TRP A 196 26.99 9.52 2.16
C TRP A 196 25.70 10.06 1.55
N ALA A 197 24.89 10.81 2.30
CA ALA A 197 23.68 11.44 1.75
C ALA A 197 24.02 12.47 0.66
N ALA A 198 25.04 13.30 0.88
CA ALA A 198 25.52 14.23 -0.14
C ALA A 198 26.07 13.51 -1.37
N LYS A 199 26.87 12.45 -1.16
CA LYS A 199 27.39 11.61 -2.26
C LYS A 199 26.26 10.95 -3.06
N ALA A 200 25.21 10.46 -2.40
CA ALA A 200 24.05 9.87 -3.06
C ALA A 200 23.25 10.89 -3.90
N GLN A 201 23.22 12.16 -3.49
CA GLN A 201 22.58 13.22 -4.26
C GLN A 201 23.43 13.67 -5.46
N SER A 202 24.76 13.65 -5.33
CA SER A 202 25.68 14.09 -6.38
C SER A 202 26.13 13.00 -7.34
N SER A 203 25.90 11.73 -7.01
CA SER A 203 26.44 10.61 -7.79
C SER A 203 25.56 10.29 -8.99
N GLU A 204 26.20 10.22 -10.15
CA GLU A 204 25.56 9.92 -11.44
C GLU A 204 25.41 8.41 -11.70
N THR A 205 26.06 7.55 -10.90
CA THR A 205 26.06 6.10 -11.12
C THR A 205 25.01 5.40 -10.23
N PRO A 206 24.07 4.63 -10.81
CA PRO A 206 23.06 3.90 -10.03
C PRO A 206 23.66 2.95 -8.98
N LEU A 207 24.81 2.34 -9.28
CA LEU A 207 25.52 1.44 -8.37
C LEU A 207 25.99 2.15 -7.10
N SER A 208 26.59 3.34 -7.24
CA SER A 208 27.05 4.11 -6.08
C SER A 208 25.87 4.61 -5.25
N ASN A 209 24.78 5.07 -5.89
CA ASN A 209 23.55 5.46 -5.20
C ASN A 209 22.95 4.30 -4.39
N ALA A 210 22.93 3.09 -4.95
CA ALA A 210 22.49 1.90 -4.25
C ALA A 210 23.39 1.58 -3.04
N ALA A 211 24.71 1.68 -3.21
CA ALA A 211 25.67 1.46 -2.12
C ALA A 211 25.50 2.47 -0.98
N TYR A 212 25.41 3.77 -1.28
CA TYR A 212 25.21 4.81 -0.28
C TYR A 212 23.86 4.68 0.43
N GLY A 213 22.77 4.44 -0.32
CA GLY A 213 21.44 4.25 0.26
C GLY A 213 21.41 3.08 1.24
N ALA A 214 22.01 1.94 0.87
CA ALA A 214 22.07 0.77 1.73
C ALA A 214 22.95 1.01 2.97
N LEU A 215 24.10 1.69 2.83
CA LEU A 215 24.95 2.08 3.95
C LEU A 215 24.23 3.00 4.93
N ILE A 216 23.55 4.04 4.43
CA ILE A 216 22.75 4.95 5.24
C ILE A 216 21.68 4.19 6.00
N ARG A 217 20.95 3.28 5.33
CA ARG A 217 19.88 2.49 5.97
C ARG A 217 20.40 1.61 7.10
N VAL A 218 21.41 0.79 6.83
CA VAL A 218 21.98 -0.16 7.80
C VAL A 218 22.59 0.57 8.98
N VAL A 219 23.45 1.56 8.72
CA VAL A 219 24.13 2.30 9.80
C VAL A 219 23.12 3.08 10.63
N SER A 220 22.11 3.70 10.01
CA SER A 220 21.06 4.40 10.77
C SER A 220 20.26 3.45 11.66
N ALA A 221 19.91 2.25 11.18
CA ALA A 221 19.19 1.24 11.97
C ALA A 221 20.00 0.79 13.19
N VAL A 222 21.24 0.37 12.95
CA VAL A 222 22.13 -0.11 14.00
C VAL A 222 22.42 0.99 15.03
N ARG A 223 22.60 2.23 14.58
CA ARG A 223 22.75 3.38 15.49
C ARG A 223 21.50 3.63 16.33
N ALA A 224 20.31 3.57 15.73
CA ALA A 224 19.06 3.75 16.46
C ALA A 224 18.88 2.67 17.53
N LYS A 225 19.31 1.43 17.25
CA LYS A 225 19.23 0.30 18.18
C LYS A 225 20.23 0.40 19.34
N HIS A 226 21.47 0.82 19.08
CA HIS A 226 22.58 0.73 20.06
C HIS A 226 23.06 2.07 20.63
N GLY A 227 22.58 3.20 20.11
CA GLY A 227 22.99 4.54 20.54
C GLY A 227 24.43 4.93 20.16
N ARG A 228 25.15 4.09 19.40
CA ARG A 228 26.53 4.34 18.95
C ARG A 228 26.79 3.76 17.56
N MET A 229 27.89 4.20 16.95
CA MET A 229 28.40 3.62 15.71
C MET A 229 28.96 2.21 15.99
N TRP A 230 28.49 1.21 15.25
CA TRP A 230 28.93 -0.18 15.41
C TRP A 230 30.24 -0.43 14.65
N GLY A 231 31.19 -1.10 15.29
CA GLY A 231 32.56 -1.25 14.78
C GLY A 231 32.82 -2.44 13.86
N ASP A 232 31.89 -3.40 13.75
CA ASP A 232 32.02 -4.54 12.83
C ASP A 232 31.66 -4.13 11.40
N THR A 233 32.67 -3.61 10.68
CA THR A 233 32.54 -3.22 9.28
C THR A 233 32.25 -4.40 8.36
N THR A 234 32.61 -5.63 8.75
CA THR A 234 32.33 -6.83 7.95
C THR A 234 30.84 -7.15 7.96
N LEU A 235 30.22 -7.09 9.13
CA LEU A 235 28.78 -7.27 9.27
C LEU A 235 28.01 -6.15 8.56
N LEU A 236 28.40 -4.89 8.75
CA LEU A 236 27.78 -3.75 8.08
C LEU A 236 27.87 -3.88 6.55
N ALA A 237 29.03 -4.29 6.02
CA ALA A 237 29.21 -4.52 4.60
C ALA A 237 28.28 -5.62 4.09
N ARG A 238 28.20 -6.76 4.79
CA ARG A 238 27.33 -7.87 4.39
C ARG A 238 25.86 -7.46 4.31
N LEU A 239 25.38 -6.70 5.30
CA LEU A 239 24.00 -6.20 5.34
C LEU A 239 23.73 -5.18 4.22
N ALA A 240 24.63 -4.20 4.06
CA ALA A 240 24.47 -3.17 3.05
C ALA A 240 24.51 -3.75 1.62
N VAL A 241 25.41 -4.70 1.35
CA VAL A 241 25.46 -5.40 0.07
C VAL A 241 24.17 -6.21 -0.16
N GLY A 242 23.65 -6.89 0.85
CA GLY A 242 22.38 -7.64 0.75
C GLY A 242 21.21 -6.76 0.34
N ILE A 243 21.00 -5.64 1.05
CA ILE A 243 19.95 -4.65 0.75
C ILE A 243 20.15 -4.07 -0.65
N ALA A 244 21.37 -3.66 -1.00
CA ALA A 244 21.67 -3.11 -2.31
C ALA A 244 21.43 -4.12 -3.45
N CYS A 245 21.74 -5.41 -3.24
CA CYS A 245 21.47 -6.46 -4.22
C CYS A 245 19.96 -6.65 -4.45
N ASN A 246 19.18 -6.72 -3.37
CA ASN A 246 17.73 -6.86 -3.48
C ASN A 246 17.08 -5.74 -4.29
N GLU A 247 17.61 -4.51 -4.18
CA GLU A 247 17.01 -3.34 -4.82
C GLU A 247 17.59 -3.04 -6.19
N HIS A 248 18.91 -2.94 -6.30
CA HIS A 248 19.60 -2.52 -7.53
C HIS A 248 19.84 -3.70 -8.49
N SER A 249 20.23 -4.88 -7.98
CA SER A 249 20.41 -6.03 -8.85
C SER A 249 19.08 -6.53 -9.42
N SER A 250 17.98 -6.43 -8.67
CA SER A 250 16.63 -6.65 -9.20
C SER A 250 16.34 -5.77 -10.41
N GLU A 251 16.64 -4.47 -10.30
CA GLU A 251 16.43 -3.53 -11.41
C GLU A 251 17.28 -3.86 -12.64
N VAL A 252 18.57 -4.19 -12.44
CA VAL A 252 19.45 -4.59 -13.55
C VAL A 252 18.95 -5.88 -14.20
N ILE A 253 18.52 -6.86 -13.41
CA ILE A 253 17.88 -8.09 -13.92
C ILE A 253 16.63 -7.72 -14.74
N GLY A 254 15.78 -6.82 -14.25
CA GLY A 254 14.60 -6.34 -14.95
C GLY A 254 14.93 -5.73 -16.31
N GLN A 255 16.05 -5.00 -16.44
CA GLN A 255 16.53 -4.46 -17.70
C GLN A 255 17.06 -5.56 -18.63
N LEU A 256 17.77 -6.56 -18.09
CA LEU A 256 18.31 -7.69 -18.85
C LEU A 256 17.20 -8.56 -19.45
N ILE A 257 16.09 -8.77 -18.74
CA ILE A 257 14.99 -9.61 -19.23
C ILE A 257 13.99 -8.87 -20.13
N GLU A 258 14.05 -7.54 -20.18
CA GLU A 258 13.11 -6.72 -20.96
C GLU A 258 13.05 -7.10 -22.46
N PRO A 259 14.17 -7.36 -23.16
CA PRO A 259 14.13 -7.84 -24.54
C PRO A 259 13.41 -9.18 -24.70
N TYR A 260 13.60 -10.11 -23.77
CA TYR A 260 12.95 -11.43 -23.79
C TYR A 260 11.45 -11.34 -23.57
N ILE A 261 10.99 -10.41 -22.73
CA ILE A 261 9.56 -10.13 -22.54
C ILE A 261 8.94 -9.56 -23.82
N ARG A 262 9.64 -8.64 -24.50
CA ARG A 262 9.16 -8.08 -25.79
C ARG A 262 9.10 -9.15 -26.87
N GLN A 263 10.10 -10.02 -26.95
CA GLN A 263 10.10 -11.17 -27.85
C GLN A 263 8.92 -12.11 -27.55
N ALA A 264 8.71 -12.46 -26.28
CA ALA A 264 7.58 -13.30 -25.87
C ALA A 264 6.24 -12.66 -26.22
N ALA A 265 6.11 -11.34 -26.05
CA ALA A 265 4.89 -10.64 -26.44
C ALA A 265 4.62 -10.72 -27.94
N GLN A 266 5.67 -10.62 -28.76
CA GLN A 266 5.55 -10.76 -30.21
C GLN A 266 5.22 -12.19 -30.64
N GLU A 267 5.90 -13.19 -30.10
CA GLU A 267 5.76 -14.60 -30.52
C GLU A 267 4.52 -15.29 -29.95
N GLU A 268 4.12 -14.98 -28.72
CA GLU A 268 2.90 -15.51 -28.09
C GLU A 268 1.65 -14.67 -28.41
N GLY A 269 1.82 -13.53 -29.09
CA GLY A 269 0.73 -12.60 -29.40
C GLY A 269 0.19 -11.85 -28.18
N TYR A 270 0.98 -11.71 -27.11
CA TYR A 270 0.58 -10.89 -25.96
C TYR A 270 0.60 -9.40 -26.33
N ARG A 271 -0.44 -8.70 -25.88
CA ARG A 271 -0.60 -7.27 -26.17
C ARG A 271 0.20 -6.43 -25.20
N LEU A 272 1.17 -5.66 -25.72
CA LEU A 272 1.83 -4.60 -24.97
C LEU A 272 0.85 -3.45 -24.70
N LEU A 273 0.88 -2.92 -23.48
CA LEU A 273 0.06 -1.79 -23.07
C LEU A 273 0.58 -0.50 -23.74
N PRO A 274 -0.29 0.26 -24.42
CA PRO A 274 0.10 1.50 -25.07
C PRO A 274 0.38 2.60 -24.04
N SER A 275 1.34 3.48 -24.36
CA SER A 275 1.50 4.74 -23.65
C SER A 275 0.31 5.67 -23.92
N GLN A 276 -0.04 6.48 -22.94
CA GLN A 276 -1.19 7.37 -22.90
C GLN A 276 -0.72 8.78 -22.54
N GLU A 277 -1.05 9.76 -23.38
CA GLU A 277 -0.75 11.17 -23.10
C GLU A 277 -1.58 11.69 -21.92
N GLN A 278 -2.81 11.21 -21.78
CA GLN A 278 -3.70 11.53 -20.66
C GLN A 278 -4.17 10.23 -20.00
N PRO A 279 -3.36 9.62 -19.10
CA PRO A 279 -3.74 8.38 -18.44
C PRO A 279 -5.03 8.53 -17.64
N VAL A 280 -5.97 7.60 -17.82
CA VAL A 280 -7.12 7.41 -16.94
C VAL A 280 -6.73 6.43 -15.83
N VAL A 281 -7.04 6.79 -14.60
CA VAL A 281 -6.87 5.93 -13.43
C VAL A 281 -8.22 5.62 -12.82
N MET A 282 -8.49 4.34 -12.58
CA MET A 282 -9.61 3.87 -11.77
C MET A 282 -9.04 3.18 -10.53
N ASN A 283 -9.35 3.69 -9.34
CA ASN A 283 -8.79 3.20 -8.09
C ASN A 283 -9.90 2.81 -7.12
N THR A 284 -9.88 1.54 -6.69
CA THR A 284 -10.87 1.01 -5.73
C THR A 284 -10.21 0.83 -4.38
N LYS A 285 -10.77 1.48 -3.37
CA LYS A 285 -10.30 1.46 -1.98
C LYS A 285 -11.37 0.85 -1.09
N GLY A 286 -10.92 0.11 -0.09
CA GLY A 286 -11.79 -0.59 0.85
C GLY A 286 -11.05 -1.72 1.55
N ALA A 287 -11.55 -2.13 2.71
CA ALA A 287 -10.97 -3.17 3.54
C ALA A 287 -10.83 -4.52 2.80
N SER A 288 -10.10 -5.45 3.41
CA SER A 288 -10.07 -6.84 2.93
C SER A 288 -11.50 -7.40 2.84
N ALA A 289 -11.80 -8.18 1.80
CA ALA A 289 -13.13 -8.75 1.56
C ALA A 289 -14.31 -7.76 1.41
N SER A 290 -14.04 -6.46 1.17
CA SER A 290 -15.08 -5.43 0.93
C SER A 290 -15.75 -5.48 -0.46
N GLY A 291 -15.42 -6.45 -1.32
CA GLY A 291 -15.97 -6.55 -2.68
C GLY A 291 -15.31 -5.67 -3.73
N LYS A 292 -14.01 -5.33 -3.60
CA LYS A 292 -13.31 -4.54 -4.63
C LYS A 292 -13.29 -5.22 -6.00
N SER A 293 -12.97 -6.51 -6.04
CA SER A 293 -12.84 -7.24 -7.31
C SER A 293 -14.19 -7.45 -8.02
N THR A 294 -15.32 -7.37 -7.31
CA THR A 294 -16.67 -7.42 -7.93
C THR A 294 -17.05 -6.12 -8.62
N MET A 295 -16.26 -5.04 -8.46
CA MET A 295 -16.45 -3.77 -9.18
C MET A 295 -15.95 -3.80 -10.62
N ARG A 296 -15.11 -4.78 -10.98
CA ARG A 296 -14.43 -4.81 -12.28
C ARG A 296 -15.39 -4.77 -13.49
N PRO A 297 -16.52 -5.51 -13.52
CA PRO A 297 -17.47 -5.41 -14.62
C PRO A 297 -18.07 -4.00 -14.76
N LEU A 298 -18.35 -3.33 -13.64
CA LEU A 298 -18.89 -1.97 -13.62
C LEU A 298 -17.84 -0.96 -14.12
N GLN A 299 -16.58 -1.14 -13.74
CA GLN A 299 -15.45 -0.33 -14.21
C GLN A 299 -15.17 -0.54 -15.70
N LYS A 300 -15.32 -1.76 -16.19
CA LYS A 300 -15.24 -2.08 -17.62
C LYS A 300 -16.35 -1.40 -18.42
N LYS A 301 -17.58 -1.36 -17.89
CA LYS A 301 -18.68 -0.59 -18.49
C LYS A 301 -18.34 0.91 -18.50
N LEU A 302 -17.87 1.46 -17.38
CA LEU A 302 -17.45 2.85 -17.28
C LEU A 302 -16.35 3.19 -18.29
N ALA A 303 -15.35 2.32 -18.48
CA ALA A 303 -14.31 2.50 -19.48
C ALA A 303 -14.91 2.72 -20.88
N GLY A 304 -15.91 1.92 -21.25
CA GLY A 304 -16.67 2.10 -22.50
C GLY A 304 -17.42 3.43 -22.56
N GLU A 305 -18.09 3.83 -21.48
CA GLU A 305 -18.86 5.08 -21.39
C GLU A 305 -17.98 6.33 -21.55
N ILE A 306 -16.75 6.30 -21.03
CA ILE A 306 -15.80 7.42 -21.15
C ILE A 306 -14.91 7.32 -22.40
N GLY A 307 -15.16 6.34 -23.27
CA GLY A 307 -14.48 6.19 -24.56
C GLY A 307 -13.07 5.62 -24.51
N VAL A 308 -12.69 4.91 -23.44
CA VAL A 308 -11.37 4.26 -23.32
C VAL A 308 -11.47 2.74 -23.45
N ARG A 309 -10.47 2.13 -24.07
CA ARG A 309 -10.44 0.67 -24.25
C ARG A 309 -10.01 -0.02 -22.97
N TRP A 310 -10.82 -0.96 -22.49
CA TRP A 310 -10.50 -1.77 -21.30
C TRP A 310 -9.14 -2.47 -21.38
N GLY A 311 -8.79 -3.03 -22.55
CA GLY A 311 -7.51 -3.71 -22.76
C GLY A 311 -6.28 -2.80 -22.73
N ASP A 312 -6.44 -1.47 -22.56
CA ASP A 312 -5.35 -0.50 -22.45
C ASP A 312 -5.02 -0.17 -20.98
N PHE A 313 -5.72 -0.78 -20.02
CA PHE A 313 -5.46 -0.65 -18.58
C PHE A 313 -4.41 -1.67 -18.12
N ALA A 314 -3.42 -1.20 -17.35
CA ALA A 314 -2.63 -2.05 -16.46
C ALA A 314 -3.48 -2.38 -15.23
N LEU A 315 -3.75 -3.67 -15.00
CA LEU A 315 -4.52 -4.14 -13.85
C LEU A 315 -3.58 -4.37 -12.66
N ILE A 316 -3.39 -3.32 -11.87
CA ILE A 316 -2.54 -3.33 -10.69
C ILE A 316 -3.27 -4.00 -9.51
N SER A 317 -3.10 -5.33 -9.40
CA SER A 317 -3.65 -6.12 -8.29
C SER A 317 -2.62 -7.14 -7.79
N PRO A 318 -1.69 -6.73 -6.90
CA PRO A 318 -0.59 -7.58 -6.40
C PRO A 318 -1.05 -8.93 -5.81
N ASP A 319 -2.25 -8.99 -5.26
CA ASP A 319 -2.82 -10.22 -4.70
C ASP A 319 -2.87 -11.40 -5.68
N ILE A 320 -2.89 -11.15 -6.99
CA ILE A 320 -2.87 -12.22 -8.01
C ILE A 320 -1.51 -12.94 -8.08
N TRP A 321 -0.43 -12.31 -7.60
CA TRP A 321 0.92 -12.89 -7.61
C TRP A 321 1.08 -14.03 -6.60
N ARG A 322 0.27 -14.07 -5.53
CA ARG A 322 0.46 -14.99 -4.40
C ARG A 322 0.51 -16.47 -4.82
N LYS A 323 -0.40 -16.90 -5.70
CA LYS A 323 -0.45 -18.27 -6.22
C LYS A 323 0.66 -18.58 -7.24
N TYR A 324 1.37 -17.56 -7.73
CA TYR A 324 2.60 -17.75 -8.51
C TYR A 324 3.81 -17.89 -7.58
N LEU A 325 3.83 -17.12 -6.49
CA LEU A 325 4.92 -17.11 -5.51
C LEU A 325 4.99 -18.40 -4.68
N LEU A 326 3.86 -19.06 -4.46
CA LEU A 326 3.73 -20.24 -3.61
C LEU A 326 2.65 -21.19 -4.14
N ASP A 327 3.00 -22.46 -4.32
CA ASP A 327 2.03 -23.52 -4.56
C ASP A 327 1.33 -23.93 -3.26
N TYR A 328 0.04 -23.65 -3.19
CA TYR A 328 -0.77 -23.90 -2.00
C TYR A 328 -0.95 -25.40 -1.75
N GLY A 329 -0.84 -26.24 -2.79
CA GLY A 329 -0.93 -27.70 -2.67
C GLY A 329 0.19 -28.31 -1.84
N THR A 330 1.33 -27.63 -1.71
CA THR A 330 2.49 -28.13 -0.97
C THR A 330 2.44 -27.87 0.54
N LEU A 331 1.42 -27.16 1.04
CA LEU A 331 1.41 -26.64 2.41
C LEU A 331 0.88 -27.62 3.47
N GLY A 332 0.26 -28.73 3.07
CA GLY A 332 -0.33 -29.70 4.00
C GLY A 332 -1.27 -29.04 5.01
N ASP A 333 -1.11 -29.36 6.29
CA ASP A 333 -1.97 -28.84 7.37
C ASP A 333 -1.86 -27.31 7.56
N ALA A 334 -0.79 -26.69 7.05
CA ALA A 334 -0.58 -25.24 7.13
C ALA A 334 -1.27 -24.45 6.00
N TYR A 335 -2.10 -25.09 5.15
CA TYR A 335 -2.70 -24.47 3.96
C TYR A 335 -3.44 -23.15 4.23
N LYS A 336 -4.04 -22.98 5.42
CA LYS A 336 -4.75 -21.75 5.77
C LYS A 336 -3.82 -20.53 5.92
N TYR A 337 -2.53 -20.75 6.18
CA TYR A 337 -1.51 -19.71 6.25
C TYR A 337 -0.92 -19.31 4.89
N ALA A 338 -1.40 -19.87 3.78
CA ALA A 338 -0.88 -19.59 2.44
C ALA A 338 -0.79 -18.09 2.11
N GLY A 339 -1.77 -17.28 2.54
CA GLY A 339 -1.73 -15.84 2.39
C GLY A 339 -0.64 -15.16 3.23
N THR A 340 -0.43 -15.63 4.46
CA THR A 340 0.59 -15.10 5.37
C THR A 340 2.00 -15.44 4.89
N PHE A 341 2.21 -16.66 4.37
CA PHE A 341 3.51 -17.12 3.85
C PHE A 341 4.05 -16.30 2.68
N THR A 342 3.20 -15.66 1.88
CA THR A 342 3.64 -14.80 0.77
C THR A 342 3.55 -13.32 1.09
N GLY A 343 3.04 -12.94 2.28
CA GLY A 343 2.67 -11.55 2.58
C GLY A 343 3.85 -10.59 2.53
N ARG A 344 4.96 -10.98 3.14
CA ARG A 344 6.19 -10.18 3.21
C ARG A 344 6.86 -10.01 1.85
N GLU A 345 6.99 -11.09 1.10
CA GLU A 345 7.54 -11.04 -0.26
C GLU A 345 6.67 -10.19 -1.19
N LEU A 346 5.34 -10.30 -1.05
CA LEU A 346 4.41 -9.49 -1.83
C LEU A 346 4.67 -8.00 -1.60
N ALA A 347 4.86 -7.57 -0.35
CA ALA A 347 5.17 -6.16 -0.02
C ALA A 347 6.48 -5.70 -0.69
N ILE A 348 7.51 -6.55 -0.70
CA ILE A 348 8.80 -6.25 -1.36
C ILE A 348 8.61 -6.06 -2.87
N ILE A 349 7.91 -6.98 -3.55
CA ILE A 349 7.66 -6.89 -5.00
C ILE A 349 6.81 -5.65 -5.32
N ASP A 350 5.87 -5.33 -4.46
CA ASP A 350 4.93 -4.22 -4.61
C ASP A 350 5.63 -2.85 -4.46
N HIS A 351 6.66 -2.74 -3.61
CA HIS A 351 7.56 -1.57 -3.58
C HIS A 351 8.42 -1.47 -4.84
N LYS A 352 8.90 -2.59 -5.36
CA LYS A 352 9.63 -2.62 -6.64
C LYS A 352 8.76 -2.19 -7.81
N LEU A 353 7.48 -2.58 -7.83
CA LEU A 353 6.49 -2.12 -8.79
C LEU A 353 6.36 -0.59 -8.76
N ASP A 354 6.30 0.05 -7.59
CA ASP A 354 6.19 1.51 -7.50
C ASP A 354 7.40 2.22 -8.14
N ARG A 355 8.62 1.74 -7.85
CA ARG A 355 9.85 2.26 -8.46
C ARG A 355 9.86 2.05 -9.98
N TYR A 356 9.39 0.89 -10.43
CA TYR A 356 9.26 0.61 -11.87
C TYR A 356 8.27 1.58 -12.54
N MET A 357 7.09 1.77 -11.96
CA MET A 357 6.06 2.66 -12.49
C MET A 357 6.51 4.12 -12.52
N ALA A 358 7.27 4.58 -11.52
CA ALA A 358 7.89 5.91 -11.52
C ALA A 358 8.82 6.10 -12.72
N ARG A 359 9.77 5.18 -12.95
CA ARG A 359 10.66 5.23 -14.11
C ARG A 359 9.93 5.11 -15.44
N LYS A 360 8.88 4.27 -15.50
CA LYS A 360 8.04 4.13 -16.68
C LYS A 360 7.31 5.45 -17.01
N ALA A 361 6.88 6.19 -15.99
CA ALA A 361 6.30 7.51 -16.16
C ALA A 361 7.32 8.57 -16.59
N GLU A 362 8.53 8.58 -16.01
CA GLU A 362 9.64 9.48 -16.42
C GLU A 362 9.99 9.32 -17.90
N ARG A 363 9.86 8.11 -18.45
CA ARG A 363 10.08 7.80 -19.87
C ARG A 363 8.87 8.11 -20.77
N GLY A 364 7.79 8.67 -20.23
CA GLY A 364 6.56 8.95 -20.96
C GLY A 364 5.82 7.69 -21.41
N GLY A 365 5.95 6.58 -20.67
CA GLY A 365 5.40 5.27 -21.03
C GLY A 365 4.12 4.87 -20.31
N MET A 366 3.42 5.78 -19.63
CA MET A 366 2.27 5.42 -18.79
C MET A 366 1.05 4.94 -19.55
N SER A 367 0.52 3.77 -19.16
CA SER A 367 -0.78 3.27 -19.61
C SER A 367 -1.91 3.81 -18.73
N HIS A 368 -3.16 3.52 -19.09
CA HIS A 368 -4.26 3.63 -18.12
C HIS A 368 -4.02 2.65 -16.96
N LEU A 369 -4.51 2.97 -15.76
CA LEU A 369 -4.30 2.15 -14.56
C LEU A 369 -5.62 1.78 -13.90
N LEU A 370 -5.81 0.49 -13.64
CA LEU A 370 -6.85 -0.01 -12.75
C LEU A 370 -6.16 -0.50 -11.48
N ILE A 371 -6.43 0.15 -10.35
CA ILE A 371 -5.76 -0.11 -9.08
C ILE A 371 -6.74 -0.81 -8.14
N ASP A 372 -6.47 -2.09 -7.84
CA ASP A 372 -7.13 -2.89 -6.80
C ASP A 372 -6.05 -3.38 -5.82
N ARG A 373 -5.47 -2.40 -5.11
CA ARG A 373 -4.35 -2.58 -4.19
C ARG A 373 -4.69 -1.98 -2.84
N PHE A 374 -4.55 -2.82 -1.81
CA PHE A 374 -4.60 -2.42 -0.41
C PHE A 374 -3.17 -2.40 0.13
N ARG A 375 -2.68 -1.23 0.58
CA ARG A 375 -1.49 -1.15 1.42
C ARG A 375 -1.74 -0.23 2.59
N PHE A 376 -0.98 -0.50 3.64
CA PHE A 376 -0.96 0.26 4.88
C PHE A 376 -0.38 1.68 4.67
N ASP A 377 0.68 1.82 3.86
CA ASP A 377 1.30 3.11 3.48
C ASP A 377 0.54 3.87 2.37
N SER A 378 -0.46 3.26 1.72
CA SER A 378 -1.24 3.91 0.64
C SER A 378 -2.19 5.01 1.13
N PHE A 379 -2.18 5.29 2.43
CA PHE A 379 -2.92 6.37 3.06
C PHE A 379 -1.99 7.48 3.59
N ALA A 380 -0.66 7.28 3.56
CA ALA A 380 0.31 8.29 3.97
C ALA A 380 0.51 9.35 2.87
N PRO A 381 0.57 10.65 3.23
CA PRO A 381 0.71 11.73 2.28
C PRO A 381 2.18 11.92 1.92
N ASP A 382 2.64 11.32 0.81
CA ASP A 382 3.92 11.69 0.21
C ASP A 382 3.70 12.45 -1.11
N SER A 383 4.41 13.58 -1.18
CA SER A 383 4.37 14.70 -2.13
C SER A 383 4.26 14.31 -3.61
N ASP A 384 3.90 15.26 -4.49
CA ASP A 384 3.87 15.06 -5.96
C ASP A 384 5.23 14.75 -6.61
N GLU A 385 6.29 14.57 -5.82
CA GLU A 385 7.65 14.33 -6.31
C GLU A 385 7.91 12.84 -6.60
N ALA A 386 9.04 12.58 -7.26
CA ALA A 386 9.62 11.25 -7.36
C ALA A 386 9.89 10.71 -5.93
N GLY A 387 8.96 9.90 -5.42
CA GLY A 387 8.93 9.49 -4.02
C GLY A 387 7.51 9.21 -3.49
N SER A 388 6.47 9.77 -4.11
CA SER A 388 5.09 9.38 -3.79
C SER A 388 4.84 7.91 -4.12
N ASN A 389 4.31 7.14 -3.18
CA ASN A 389 3.92 5.76 -3.43
C ASN A 389 2.56 5.66 -4.16
N LEU A 390 1.81 6.75 -4.31
CA LEU A 390 0.45 6.72 -4.87
C LEU A 390 0.46 6.69 -6.40
N LEU A 391 0.27 5.51 -6.99
CA LEU A 391 0.16 5.33 -8.46
C LEU A 391 -0.96 6.19 -9.09
N THR A 392 -1.97 6.60 -8.30
CA THR A 392 -3.03 7.52 -8.74
C THR A 392 -2.49 8.85 -9.30
N ARG A 393 -1.30 9.28 -8.87
CA ARG A 393 -0.68 10.54 -9.34
C ARG A 393 -0.43 10.59 -10.84
N PHE A 394 -0.29 9.43 -11.48
CA PHE A 394 -0.08 9.34 -12.93
C PHE A 394 -1.35 9.61 -13.74
N GLY A 395 -2.53 9.64 -13.09
CA GLY A 395 -3.79 9.93 -13.77
C GLY A 395 -3.96 11.41 -14.10
N HIS A 396 -4.41 11.70 -15.31
CA HIS A 396 -4.98 12.98 -15.69
C HIS A 396 -6.48 13.03 -15.32
N LEU A 397 -7.19 11.95 -15.63
CA LEU A 397 -8.56 11.69 -15.20
C LEU A 397 -8.56 10.55 -14.18
N VAL A 398 -9.07 10.80 -12.99
CA VAL A 398 -9.05 9.88 -11.86
C VAL A 398 -10.47 9.56 -11.42
N TYR A 399 -10.77 8.27 -11.28
CA TYR A 399 -11.98 7.76 -10.64
C TYR A 399 -11.59 7.06 -9.34
N MET A 400 -12.09 7.57 -8.21
CA MET A 400 -11.89 6.99 -6.88
C MET A 400 -13.18 6.32 -6.41
N PHE A 401 -13.12 5.02 -6.11
CA PHE A 401 -14.24 4.26 -5.57
C PHE A 401 -13.92 3.81 -4.15
N PHE A 402 -14.76 4.17 -3.18
CA PHE A 402 -14.58 3.83 -1.77
C PHE A 402 -15.66 2.84 -1.33
N MET A 403 -15.28 1.59 -1.14
CA MET A 403 -16.16 0.52 -0.67
C MET A 403 -16.33 0.62 0.84
N ILE A 404 -17.55 0.93 1.27
CA ILE A 404 -17.99 0.94 2.66
C ILE A 404 -18.75 -0.37 2.91
N THR A 405 -18.17 -1.24 3.73
CA THR A 405 -18.74 -2.56 4.05
C THR A 405 -18.71 -2.74 5.56
N PRO A 406 -19.81 -3.21 6.19
CA PRO A 406 -19.82 -3.49 7.61
C PRO A 406 -18.69 -4.46 8.01
N PRO A 407 -17.89 -4.16 9.04
CA PRO A 407 -16.71 -4.96 9.39
C PRO A 407 -17.00 -6.44 9.67
N HIS A 408 -18.11 -6.76 10.35
CA HIS A 408 -18.50 -8.14 10.63
C HIS A 408 -18.78 -8.94 9.35
N GLU A 409 -19.36 -8.32 8.32
CA GLU A 409 -19.58 -8.98 7.01
C GLU A 409 -18.25 -9.28 6.30
N THR A 410 -17.22 -8.44 6.48
CA THR A 410 -15.91 -8.70 5.87
C THR A 410 -15.27 -9.98 6.41
N VAL A 411 -15.52 -10.31 7.69
CA VAL A 411 -15.08 -11.56 8.32
C VAL A 411 -15.74 -12.76 7.65
N GLU A 412 -17.06 -12.74 7.52
CA GLU A 412 -17.83 -13.82 6.90
C GLU A 412 -17.50 -14.01 5.41
N ARG A 413 -17.37 -12.90 4.67
CA ARG A 413 -16.99 -12.92 3.25
C ARG A 413 -15.57 -13.46 3.06
N SER A 414 -14.64 -13.11 3.95
CA SER A 414 -13.28 -13.63 3.90
C SER A 414 -13.23 -15.14 4.13
N TRP A 415 -14.07 -15.66 5.03
CA TRP A 415 -14.17 -17.10 5.26
C TRP A 415 -14.69 -17.86 4.02
N LYS A 416 -15.77 -17.37 3.40
CA LYS A 416 -16.30 -17.95 2.14
C LYS A 416 -15.22 -17.97 1.06
N ARG A 417 -14.49 -16.87 0.90
CA ARG A 417 -13.34 -16.80 -0.03
C ARG A 417 -12.22 -17.78 0.34
N GLY A 418 -11.98 -17.99 1.63
CA GLY A 418 -11.07 -19.01 2.13
C GLY A 418 -11.45 -20.41 1.62
N LEU A 419 -12.72 -20.78 1.75
CA LEU A 419 -13.26 -22.06 1.28
C LEU A 419 -13.18 -22.21 -0.25
N GLU A 420 -13.50 -21.16 -1.01
CA GLU A 420 -13.56 -21.23 -2.47
C GLU A 420 -12.19 -21.26 -3.14
N VAL A 421 -11.25 -20.43 -2.68
CA VAL A 421 -9.97 -20.21 -3.38
C VAL A 421 -8.73 -20.42 -2.52
N GLY A 422 -8.89 -20.89 -1.28
CA GLY A 422 -7.80 -21.19 -0.36
C GLY A 422 -7.18 -19.96 0.31
N ARG A 423 -7.86 -18.81 0.30
CA ARG A 423 -7.33 -17.54 0.83
C ARG A 423 -7.97 -17.19 2.18
N TYR A 424 -7.49 -17.83 3.24
CA TYR A 424 -7.92 -17.55 4.60
C TYR A 424 -7.20 -16.32 5.18
N LYS A 425 -7.80 -15.71 6.20
CA LYS A 425 -7.25 -14.61 7.00
C LYS A 425 -7.73 -14.74 8.44
N ALA A 426 -6.90 -14.30 9.39
CA ALA A 426 -7.27 -14.21 10.78
C ALA A 426 -8.31 -13.09 11.00
N VAL A 427 -9.12 -13.20 12.07
CA VAL A 427 -10.25 -12.30 12.32
C VAL A 427 -9.77 -10.92 12.73
N ASP A 428 -8.82 -10.88 13.67
CA ASP A 428 -8.14 -9.69 14.15
C ASP A 428 -7.42 -8.95 13.02
N ASP A 429 -6.72 -9.66 12.12
CA ASP A 429 -6.19 -9.06 10.88
C ASP A 429 -7.28 -8.38 10.04
N LEU A 430 -8.41 -9.05 9.82
CA LEU A 430 -9.51 -8.49 9.01
C LEU A 430 -10.10 -7.24 9.66
N LEU A 431 -10.31 -7.25 10.97
CA LEU A 431 -10.87 -6.11 11.70
C LEU A 431 -9.86 -4.95 11.81
N ALA A 432 -8.58 -5.23 12.00
CA ALA A 432 -7.51 -4.24 11.93
C ALA A 432 -7.45 -3.55 10.56
N HIS A 433 -7.53 -4.34 9.48
CA HIS A 433 -7.62 -3.80 8.10
C HIS A 433 -8.85 -2.90 7.88
N ASN A 434 -9.97 -3.17 8.56
CA ASN A 434 -11.14 -2.30 8.49
C ASN A 434 -10.85 -0.95 9.17
N ILE A 435 -10.36 -0.97 10.41
CA ILE A 435 -10.03 0.26 11.16
C ILE A 435 -9.09 1.15 10.34
N GLU A 436 -8.07 0.54 9.77
CA GLU A 436 -7.11 1.25 8.94
C GLU A 436 -7.75 1.81 7.68
N ALA A 437 -8.48 0.99 6.92
CA ALA A 437 -9.15 1.42 5.71
C ALA A 437 -10.03 2.66 5.97
N PHE A 438 -10.87 2.60 7.00
CA PHE A 438 -11.77 3.71 7.33
C PHE A 438 -11.07 4.89 7.99
N SER A 439 -9.91 4.68 8.62
CA SER A 439 -9.08 5.78 9.13
C SER A 439 -8.36 6.54 8.01
N GLY A 440 -7.94 5.83 6.96
CA GLY A 440 -7.22 6.41 5.82
C GLY A 440 -8.12 6.96 4.70
N VAL A 441 -9.36 6.48 4.57
CA VAL A 441 -10.32 6.96 3.55
C VAL A 441 -10.46 8.49 3.52
N PRO A 442 -10.67 9.20 4.65
CA PRO A 442 -10.79 10.65 4.63
C PRO A 442 -9.58 11.36 4.05
N GLU A 443 -8.38 10.98 4.50
CA GLU A 443 -7.13 11.59 4.06
C GLU A 443 -6.94 11.39 2.56
N LEU A 444 -7.00 10.15 2.09
CA LEU A 444 -6.86 9.83 0.67
C LEU A 444 -7.94 10.51 -0.19
N PHE A 445 -9.19 10.58 0.30
CA PHE A 445 -10.27 11.28 -0.38
C PHE A 445 -9.92 12.76 -0.59
N PHE A 446 -9.54 13.49 0.47
CA PHE A 446 -9.21 14.91 0.36
C PHE A 446 -7.92 15.18 -0.42
N THR A 447 -6.94 14.27 -0.38
CA THR A 447 -5.72 14.36 -1.21
C THR A 447 -6.04 14.46 -2.71
N TRP A 448 -7.14 13.85 -3.18
CA TRP A 448 -7.53 13.86 -4.60
C TRP A 448 -8.69 14.81 -4.90
N ALA A 449 -9.73 14.84 -4.07
CA ALA A 449 -10.92 15.65 -4.31
C ALA A 449 -10.63 17.16 -4.33
N LEU A 450 -9.55 17.59 -3.67
CA LEU A 450 -9.12 18.99 -3.61
C LEU A 450 -8.03 19.34 -4.65
N ARG A 451 -7.64 18.41 -5.53
CA ARG A 451 -6.65 18.69 -6.58
C ARG A 451 -7.26 19.54 -7.69
N GLU A 452 -6.58 20.63 -8.02
CA GLU A 452 -7.00 21.55 -9.09
C GLU A 452 -6.40 21.18 -10.45
N ASN A 453 -5.26 20.48 -10.47
CA ASN A 453 -4.54 20.12 -11.69
C ASN A 453 -4.98 18.78 -12.32
N LYS A 454 -6.02 18.15 -11.78
CA LYS A 454 -6.52 16.84 -12.23
C LYS A 454 -8.04 16.84 -12.20
N ARG A 455 -8.66 16.06 -13.09
CA ARG A 455 -10.09 15.79 -13.04
C ARG A 455 -10.32 14.54 -12.21
N VAL A 456 -10.99 14.68 -11.08
CA VAL A 456 -11.23 13.62 -10.11
C VAL A 456 -12.74 13.45 -9.91
N HIS A 457 -13.24 12.28 -10.30
CA HIS A 457 -14.54 11.78 -9.89
C HIS A 457 -14.34 10.86 -8.69
N TYR A 458 -15.28 10.90 -7.75
CA TYR A 458 -15.27 10.00 -6.61
C TYR A 458 -16.67 9.48 -6.31
N GLU A 459 -16.72 8.28 -5.74
CA GLU A 459 -17.95 7.65 -5.31
C GLU A 459 -17.69 6.77 -4.09
N PHE A 460 -18.55 6.91 -3.09
CA PHE A 460 -18.65 6.06 -1.91
C PHE A 460 -19.77 5.05 -2.16
N LEU A 461 -19.47 3.78 -1.93
CA LEU A 461 -20.32 2.65 -2.30
C LEU A 461 -20.63 1.82 -1.06
N ASP A 462 -21.91 1.66 -0.76
CA ASP A 462 -22.40 0.74 0.26
C ASP A 462 -22.52 -0.66 -0.34
N ASN A 463 -21.72 -1.58 0.20
CA ASN A 463 -21.68 -2.96 -0.22
C ASN A 463 -22.26 -3.93 0.82
N SER A 464 -23.17 -3.47 1.68
CA SER A 464 -24.01 -4.31 2.56
C SER A 464 -25.18 -5.00 1.82
N VAL A 465 -25.07 -5.12 0.50
CA VAL A 465 -26.05 -5.81 -0.37
C VAL A 465 -25.73 -7.30 -0.48
N PRO A 466 -26.72 -8.15 -0.83
CA PRO A 466 -26.49 -9.56 -1.11
C PRO A 466 -25.37 -9.81 -2.15
N PHE A 467 -24.71 -10.96 -2.03
CA PHE A 467 -23.63 -11.33 -2.94
C PHE A 467 -24.12 -11.39 -4.39
N GLY A 468 -23.40 -10.71 -5.30
CA GLY A 468 -23.74 -10.62 -6.71
C GLY A 468 -24.63 -9.42 -7.05
N GLU A 469 -25.22 -8.75 -6.07
CA GLU A 469 -25.95 -7.51 -6.30
C GLU A 469 -25.01 -6.32 -6.46
N ARG A 470 -25.49 -5.31 -7.17
CA ARG A 470 -24.75 -4.07 -7.41
C ARG A 470 -24.79 -3.22 -6.14
N PRO A 471 -23.66 -2.63 -5.69
CA PRO A 471 -23.64 -1.80 -4.50
C PRO A 471 -24.50 -0.53 -4.68
N ARG A 472 -24.90 0.06 -3.55
CA ARG A 472 -25.67 1.32 -3.52
C ARG A 472 -24.72 2.52 -3.45
N THR A 473 -25.07 3.63 -4.09
CA THR A 473 -24.28 4.86 -4.01
C THR A 473 -24.56 5.60 -2.70
N ILE A 474 -23.54 5.85 -1.89
CA ILE A 474 -23.63 6.62 -0.63
C ILE A 474 -23.51 8.11 -0.92
N ALA A 475 -22.45 8.47 -1.64
CA ALA A 475 -22.13 9.83 -2.02
C ALA A 475 -21.23 9.82 -3.25
N PHE A 476 -21.28 10.87 -4.06
CA PHE A 476 -20.48 10.96 -5.28
C PHE A 476 -20.29 12.41 -5.73
N GLY A 477 -19.32 12.64 -6.59
CA GLY A 477 -19.03 13.99 -7.05
C GLY A 477 -17.83 14.10 -7.97
N TRP A 478 -17.63 15.33 -8.45
CA TRP A 478 -16.39 15.79 -9.07
C TRP A 478 -15.64 16.69 -8.08
N ASN A 479 -14.41 17.09 -8.40
CA ASN A 479 -13.75 18.18 -7.66
C ASN A 479 -14.71 19.37 -7.52
N GLY A 480 -14.84 19.90 -6.31
CA GLY A 480 -15.67 21.07 -6.04
C GLY A 480 -17.14 20.78 -5.66
N GLU A 481 -17.67 19.60 -5.94
CA GLU A 481 -19.10 19.28 -5.71
C GLU A 481 -19.30 17.83 -5.24
N MET A 482 -19.93 17.64 -4.08
CA MET A 482 -20.36 16.34 -3.56
C MET A 482 -21.89 16.28 -3.41
N ASN A 483 -22.48 15.16 -3.79
CA ASN A 483 -23.87 14.80 -3.53
C ASN A 483 -23.89 13.64 -2.53
N VAL A 484 -24.54 13.83 -1.39
CA VAL A 484 -24.72 12.82 -0.34
C VAL A 484 -26.15 12.28 -0.42
N LEU A 485 -26.26 10.97 -0.63
CA LEU A 485 -27.54 10.24 -0.70
C LEU A 485 -27.83 9.42 0.56
N ASP A 486 -26.78 9.14 1.35
CA ASP A 486 -26.86 8.30 2.54
C ASP A 486 -26.01 8.88 3.66
N VAL A 487 -26.66 9.61 4.57
CA VAL A 487 -25.98 10.23 5.69
C VAL A 487 -25.44 9.19 6.66
N LYS A 488 -26.22 8.15 6.96
CA LYS A 488 -25.82 7.07 7.89
C LYS A 488 -24.50 6.45 7.46
N SER A 489 -24.37 6.10 6.18
CA SER A 489 -23.14 5.48 5.67
C SER A 489 -21.94 6.44 5.63
N MET A 490 -22.16 7.76 5.59
CA MET A 490 -21.09 8.74 5.80
C MET A 490 -20.63 8.77 7.28
N LEU A 491 -21.54 8.57 8.24
CA LEU A 491 -21.21 8.44 9.67
C LEU A 491 -20.49 7.12 9.98
N ASP A 492 -20.83 6.06 9.26
CA ASP A 492 -20.20 4.75 9.41
C ASP A 492 -18.70 4.76 9.16
N ILE A 493 -18.21 5.67 8.31
CA ILE A 493 -16.77 5.86 8.09
C ILE A 493 -16.07 6.23 9.41
N ASP A 494 -16.69 7.01 10.29
CA ASP A 494 -16.14 7.28 11.62
C ASP A 494 -16.38 6.13 12.61
N ARG A 495 -17.53 5.45 12.52
CA ARG A 495 -17.86 4.32 13.40
C ARG A 495 -16.90 3.16 13.24
N TYR A 496 -16.61 2.78 12.00
CA TYR A 496 -15.81 1.58 11.71
C TYR A 496 -14.33 1.73 12.07
N ARG A 497 -13.89 2.94 12.46
CA ARG A 497 -12.57 3.19 13.05
C ARG A 497 -12.47 2.80 14.52
N LYS A 498 -13.62 2.58 15.18
CA LYS A 498 -13.74 2.39 16.64
C LYS A 498 -14.08 0.94 17.01
N ILE A 499 -14.08 0.03 16.04
CA ILE A 499 -14.50 -1.37 16.24
C ILE A 499 -13.48 -2.14 17.09
N ASN A 500 -13.95 -3.19 17.73
CA ASN A 500 -13.12 -4.08 18.54
C ASN A 500 -12.40 -5.10 17.65
N VAL A 501 -11.07 -4.98 17.56
CA VAL A 501 -10.21 -5.91 16.79
C VAL A 501 -10.20 -7.31 17.39
N ASN A 502 -10.43 -7.44 18.70
CA ASN A 502 -10.39 -8.72 19.42
C ASN A 502 -11.75 -9.44 19.42
N ALA A 503 -12.69 -9.04 18.58
CA ALA A 503 -14.02 -9.64 18.52
C ALA A 503 -13.94 -11.10 18.03
N THR A 504 -14.66 -11.98 18.73
CA THR A 504 -14.78 -13.42 18.40
C THR A 504 -16.19 -13.79 17.93
N ALA A 505 -17.09 -12.81 17.85
CA ALA A 505 -18.42 -12.95 17.28
C ALA A 505 -18.93 -11.59 16.72
N PRO A 506 -19.93 -11.59 15.81
CA PRO A 506 -20.42 -10.36 15.18
C PRO A 506 -20.89 -9.28 16.16
N HIS A 507 -21.54 -9.68 17.26
CA HIS A 507 -22.11 -8.77 18.24
C HIS A 507 -21.04 -8.08 19.11
N GLU A 508 -19.80 -8.58 19.11
CA GLU A 508 -18.67 -8.01 19.87
C GLU A 508 -17.86 -6.99 19.06
N VAL A 509 -18.15 -6.84 17.76
CA VAL A 509 -17.38 -5.99 16.84
C VAL A 509 -17.57 -4.52 17.15
N TYR A 510 -18.78 -4.11 17.52
CA TYR A 510 -19.10 -2.71 17.77
C TYR A 510 -19.01 -2.42 19.27
N PRO A 511 -18.46 -1.26 19.67
CA PRO A 511 -18.50 -0.80 21.05
C PRO A 511 -19.95 -0.45 21.45
N ASP A 512 -20.13 0.09 22.66
CA ASP A 512 -21.45 0.44 23.15
C ASP A 512 -22.23 1.42 22.25
N GLY A 513 -23.55 1.47 22.45
CA GLY A 513 -24.44 2.31 21.67
C GLY A 513 -24.15 3.81 21.78
N HIS A 514 -23.52 4.27 22.86
CA HIS A 514 -23.14 5.68 23.00
C HIS A 514 -21.98 6.02 22.06
N ALA A 515 -20.95 5.19 22.00
CA ALA A 515 -19.83 5.37 21.07
C ALA A 515 -20.27 5.31 19.59
N MET A 516 -21.28 4.47 19.30
CA MET A 516 -21.87 4.31 17.96
C MET A 516 -23.01 5.28 17.64
N ALA A 517 -23.43 6.11 18.59
CA ALA A 517 -24.50 7.09 18.38
C ALA A 517 -24.16 8.05 17.22
N PRO A 518 -25.14 8.44 16.38
CA PRO A 518 -24.90 9.28 15.21
C PRO A 518 -24.13 10.57 15.52
N GLU A 519 -24.49 11.26 16.60
CA GLU A 519 -23.95 12.56 17.00
C GLU A 519 -22.44 12.50 17.30
N ASN A 520 -21.96 11.32 17.70
CA ASN A 520 -20.56 11.06 18.04
C ASN A 520 -19.70 10.62 16.84
N ASN A 521 -20.28 10.55 15.64
CA ASN A 521 -19.67 9.99 14.43
C ASN A 521 -19.83 10.89 13.19
N THR A 522 -19.91 12.22 13.38
CA THR A 522 -20.18 13.21 12.32
C THR A 522 -18.92 13.86 11.73
N ARG A 523 -17.72 13.46 12.17
CA ARG A 523 -16.46 14.17 11.87
C ARG A 523 -16.16 14.17 10.39
N PHE A 524 -16.27 13.03 9.71
CA PHE A 524 -15.98 12.93 8.29
C PHE A 524 -16.96 13.77 7.45
N LEU A 525 -18.27 13.65 7.72
CA LEU A 525 -19.28 14.46 7.04
C LEU A 525 -19.05 15.98 7.25
N ALA A 526 -18.70 16.39 8.47
CA ALA A 526 -18.35 17.77 8.78
C ALA A 526 -17.07 18.23 8.07
N GLN A 527 -16.09 17.35 7.86
CA GLN A 527 -14.93 17.64 7.01
C GLN A 527 -15.34 17.87 5.56
N CYS A 528 -16.22 17.03 4.99
CA CYS A 528 -16.71 17.19 3.62
C CYS A 528 -17.36 18.57 3.43
N VAL A 529 -18.29 18.96 4.31
CA VAL A 529 -18.99 20.26 4.25
C VAL A 529 -18.04 21.44 4.41
N ARG A 530 -17.01 21.31 5.25
CA ARG A 530 -16.05 22.39 5.51
C ARG A 530 -15.07 22.59 4.36
N MET A 531 -14.62 21.50 3.74
CA MET A 531 -13.50 21.52 2.79
C MET A 531 -13.98 21.59 1.33
N LEU A 532 -15.15 21.04 1.02
CA LEU A 532 -15.68 21.06 -0.34
C LEU A 532 -16.50 22.34 -0.58
N PRO A 533 -16.34 22.98 -1.75
CA PRO A 533 -17.10 24.17 -2.11
C PRO A 533 -18.61 23.97 -2.10
N ILE A 534 -19.09 22.83 -2.61
CA ILE A 534 -20.53 22.52 -2.70
C ILE A 534 -20.78 21.13 -2.12
N VAL A 535 -21.72 21.04 -1.17
CA VAL A 535 -22.27 19.77 -0.69
C VAL A 535 -23.78 19.82 -0.78
N ASN A 536 -24.36 18.91 -1.55
CA ASN A 536 -25.79 18.70 -1.67
C ASN A 536 -26.19 17.45 -0.87
N PHE A 537 -27.26 17.54 -0.10
CA PHE A 537 -27.96 16.39 0.46
C PHE A 537 -29.19 16.11 -0.40
N ALA A 538 -29.33 14.88 -0.87
CA ALA A 538 -30.41 14.51 -1.78
C ALA A 538 -31.06 13.19 -1.39
N ASP A 539 -32.34 13.08 -1.68
CA ASP A 539 -33.07 11.83 -1.55
C ASP A 539 -32.50 10.78 -2.52
N ARG A 540 -32.30 9.56 -2.04
CA ARG A 540 -31.64 8.50 -2.81
C ARG A 540 -32.44 8.09 -4.04
N ASP A 541 -33.75 7.90 -3.90
CA ASP A 541 -34.59 7.25 -4.90
C ASP A 541 -35.03 8.21 -6.01
N THR A 542 -35.14 9.50 -5.68
CA THR A 542 -35.55 10.54 -6.62
C THR A 542 -34.39 11.41 -7.09
N GLY A 543 -33.29 11.46 -6.33
CA GLY A 543 -32.19 12.40 -6.56
C GLY A 543 -32.55 13.86 -6.27
N ARG A 544 -33.72 14.15 -5.69
CA ARG A 544 -34.12 15.52 -5.35
C ARG A 544 -33.27 16.03 -4.19
N ILE A 545 -32.57 17.15 -4.41
CA ILE A 545 -31.78 17.81 -3.36
C ILE A 545 -32.74 18.42 -2.34
N TYR A 546 -32.50 18.19 -1.05
CA TYR A 546 -33.29 18.76 0.05
C TYR A 546 -32.52 19.76 0.91
N ALA A 547 -31.19 19.76 0.84
CA ALA A 547 -30.36 20.80 1.42
C ALA A 547 -29.11 21.02 0.58
N ARG A 548 -28.72 22.28 0.38
CA ARG A 548 -27.48 22.66 -0.31
C ARG A 548 -26.66 23.57 0.57
N LEU A 549 -25.39 23.20 0.71
CA LEU A 549 -24.39 23.99 1.39
C LEU A 549 -23.34 24.47 0.40
N GLU A 550 -22.97 25.74 0.51
CA GLU A 550 -21.88 26.34 -0.24
C GLU A 550 -20.87 26.92 0.75
N SER A 551 -19.60 26.50 0.63
CA SER A 551 -18.50 26.89 1.53
C SER A 551 -18.88 26.75 3.01
N GLY A 552 -19.49 25.61 3.35
CA GLY A 552 -19.94 25.29 4.71
C GLY A 552 -21.20 26.02 5.20
N LYS A 553 -21.85 26.84 4.37
CA LYS A 553 -23.06 27.59 4.74
C LYS A 553 -24.28 27.02 4.04
N LEU A 554 -25.38 26.84 4.78
CA LEU A 554 -26.67 26.52 4.19
C LEU A 554 -27.12 27.67 3.29
N VAL A 555 -27.39 27.37 2.02
CA VAL A 555 -27.85 28.37 1.04
C VAL A 555 -29.26 28.09 0.52
N TRP A 556 -29.72 26.84 0.62
CA TRP A 556 -31.02 26.44 0.09
C TRP A 556 -31.51 25.12 0.71
N THR A 557 -32.83 24.98 0.84
CA THR A 557 -33.52 23.76 1.31
C THR A 557 -34.80 23.50 0.51
N ASP A 558 -35.21 22.23 0.42
CA ASP A 558 -36.56 21.82 -0.01
C ASP A 558 -37.34 21.35 1.24
N PRO A 559 -38.27 22.15 1.79
CA PRO A 559 -38.93 21.85 3.06
C PRO A 559 -39.69 20.53 3.09
N GLU A 560 -40.26 20.11 1.96
CA GLU A 560 -41.07 18.89 1.87
C GLU A 560 -40.18 17.66 2.09
N ILE A 561 -39.16 17.51 1.26
CA ILE A 561 -38.24 16.36 1.34
C ILE A 561 -37.40 16.44 2.59
N LEU A 562 -36.96 17.64 2.98
CA LEU A 562 -36.16 17.83 4.18
C LEU A 562 -36.91 17.30 5.41
N THR A 563 -38.21 17.56 5.52
CA THR A 563 -39.02 17.08 6.65
C THR A 563 -39.02 15.55 6.70
N THR A 564 -39.28 14.89 5.57
CA THR A 564 -39.23 13.41 5.47
C THR A 564 -37.82 12.87 5.76
N ALA A 565 -36.77 13.50 5.22
CA ALA A 565 -35.39 13.08 5.45
C ALA A 565 -34.99 13.17 6.93
N LEU A 566 -35.51 14.15 7.67
CA LEU A 566 -35.23 14.34 9.10
C LEU A 566 -36.04 13.41 10.02
N GLU A 567 -36.96 12.59 9.49
CA GLU A 567 -37.61 11.51 10.26
C GLU A 567 -36.63 10.39 10.60
N ASP A 568 -35.63 10.16 9.73
CA ASP A 568 -34.53 9.24 9.99
C ASP A 568 -33.54 9.85 10.99
N ALA A 569 -33.34 9.17 12.13
CA ALA A 569 -32.54 9.69 13.24
C ALA A 569 -31.06 9.90 12.86
N GLU A 570 -30.51 9.00 12.05
CA GLU A 570 -29.14 9.05 11.55
C GLU A 570 -28.94 10.29 10.65
N THR A 571 -29.84 10.46 9.68
CA THR A 571 -29.86 11.60 8.77
C THR A 571 -30.04 12.91 9.53
N ARG A 572 -30.99 12.96 10.47
CA ARG A 572 -31.22 14.12 11.31
C ARG A 572 -29.97 14.52 12.08
N ALA A 573 -29.32 13.60 12.78
CA ALA A 573 -28.12 13.90 13.55
C ALA A 573 -26.96 14.38 12.66
N GLY A 574 -26.71 13.70 11.53
CA GLY A 574 -25.65 14.08 10.61
C GLY A 574 -25.87 15.45 9.95
N VAL A 575 -27.09 15.72 9.47
CA VAL A 575 -27.46 16.99 8.84
C VAL A 575 -27.41 18.14 9.86
N LEU A 576 -27.94 17.95 11.07
CA LEU A 576 -27.91 18.99 12.11
C LEU A 576 -26.50 19.30 12.61
N ALA A 577 -25.58 18.32 12.59
CA ALA A 577 -24.19 18.55 12.98
C ALA A 577 -23.45 19.49 12.02
N VAL A 578 -23.84 19.55 10.74
CA VAL A 578 -23.18 20.37 9.72
C VAL A 578 -23.99 21.58 9.26
N ALA A 579 -25.30 21.57 9.50
CA ALA A 579 -26.24 22.61 9.10
C ALA A 579 -27.32 22.86 10.19
N PRO A 580 -26.94 23.28 11.41
CA PRO A 580 -27.90 23.48 12.50
C PRO A 580 -28.97 24.55 12.17
N ALA A 581 -28.65 25.49 11.26
CA ALA A 581 -29.55 26.53 10.79
C ALA A 581 -30.81 25.99 10.07
N ILE A 582 -30.81 24.72 9.64
CA ILE A 582 -31.97 24.07 9.01
C ILE A 582 -33.21 24.06 9.91
N LEU A 583 -33.04 24.07 11.24
CA LEU A 583 -34.16 24.13 12.19
C LEU A 583 -34.77 25.53 12.33
N THR A 584 -34.01 26.57 11.98
CA THR A 584 -34.40 27.97 12.16
C THR A 584 -34.73 28.67 10.85
N ASP A 585 -34.18 28.20 9.73
CA ASP A 585 -34.36 28.76 8.39
C ASP A 585 -35.42 27.96 7.62
N THR A 586 -36.68 28.14 8.03
CA THR A 586 -37.84 27.55 7.31
C THR A 586 -38.28 28.40 6.12
N GLY A 587 -37.48 29.35 5.64
CA GLY A 587 -37.84 30.11 4.43
C GLY A 587 -37.20 31.48 4.27
N SER A 588 -35.93 31.54 3.89
CA SER A 588 -35.42 32.65 3.08
C SER A 588 -35.87 32.47 1.62
N ALA A 589 -37.02 33.07 1.30
CA ALA A 589 -37.63 33.09 -0.03
C ALA A 589 -36.78 33.89 -1.04
N GLY A 590 -35.79 33.25 -1.65
CA GLY A 590 -35.09 33.75 -2.84
C GLY A 590 -35.82 33.36 -4.14
N ALA A 591 -36.81 34.17 -4.55
CA ALA A 591 -37.51 34.19 -5.84
C ALA A 591 -38.23 32.90 -6.34
N PRO A 592 -39.49 32.99 -6.82
CA PRO A 592 -40.29 31.84 -7.26
C PRO A 592 -39.76 31.09 -8.49
N GLN A 593 -38.73 31.59 -9.18
CA GLN A 593 -38.09 30.91 -10.32
C GLN A 593 -37.05 29.84 -9.93
N ARG A 594 -36.66 29.72 -8.65
CA ARG A 594 -35.78 28.63 -8.15
C ARG A 594 -36.53 27.47 -7.48
N ARG A 595 -37.86 27.41 -7.61
CA ARG A 595 -38.74 26.40 -6.97
C ARG A 595 -38.88 25.08 -7.75
N ALA A 596 -38.30 24.98 -8.94
CA ALA A 596 -38.17 23.67 -9.60
C ALA A 596 -37.04 22.91 -8.89
N GLY A 597 -37.42 21.87 -8.12
CA GLY A 597 -36.49 21.04 -7.34
C GLY A 597 -35.26 20.69 -8.17
N GLN A 598 -34.09 21.13 -7.71
CA GLN A 598 -32.83 20.77 -8.34
C GLN A 598 -32.60 19.29 -8.04
N ALA A 599 -33.08 18.42 -8.93
CA ALA A 599 -32.64 17.04 -8.91
C ALA A 599 -31.16 17.00 -9.31
N VAL A 600 -30.41 16.08 -8.71
CA VAL A 600 -29.05 15.80 -9.14
C VAL A 600 -29.10 15.40 -10.61
N ARG A 601 -28.36 16.13 -11.43
CA ARG A 601 -28.23 15.87 -12.87
C ARG A 601 -27.42 14.60 -13.10
N ALA A 602 -28.07 13.45 -13.05
CA ALA A 602 -27.43 12.14 -13.17
C ALA A 602 -26.55 12.00 -14.43
N ASP A 603 -26.92 12.68 -15.53
CA ASP A 603 -26.17 12.73 -16.80
C ASP A 603 -24.76 13.37 -16.67
N ARG A 604 -24.49 14.12 -15.61
CA ARG A 604 -23.18 14.76 -15.35
C ARG A 604 -22.20 13.88 -14.59
N PHE A 605 -22.64 12.73 -14.07
CA PHE A 605 -21.84 11.90 -13.16
C PHE A 605 -21.75 10.46 -13.65
N HIS A 606 -20.70 9.78 -13.23
CA HIS A 606 -20.37 8.41 -13.64
C HIS A 606 -20.41 7.49 -12.43
N THR A 607 -21.61 7.25 -11.91
CA THR A 607 -21.81 6.43 -10.70
C THR A 607 -21.90 4.95 -11.04
N LEU A 608 -21.06 4.15 -10.39
CA LEU A 608 -21.09 2.69 -10.45
C LEU A 608 -22.13 2.09 -9.53
N GLY A 609 -22.55 2.77 -8.46
CA GLY A 609 -23.59 2.26 -7.57
C GLY A 609 -25.01 2.50 -8.09
N GLN A 610 -25.98 1.94 -7.37
CA GLN A 610 -27.41 2.17 -7.60
C GLN A 610 -27.91 3.38 -6.80
N TRP A 611 -28.64 4.27 -7.47
CA TRP A 611 -29.45 5.33 -6.89
C TRP A 611 -30.40 5.92 -7.95
N GLY A 612 -31.41 6.65 -7.50
CA GLY A 612 -32.47 7.18 -8.36
C GLY A 612 -33.37 6.07 -8.90
N GLN A 613 -34.38 6.46 -9.69
CA GLN A 613 -35.02 5.55 -10.66
C GLN A 613 -34.04 5.28 -11.82
N SER A 614 -32.90 4.67 -11.54
CA SER A 614 -31.96 4.29 -12.59
C SER A 614 -32.63 3.23 -13.47
N LYS A 615 -33.11 3.69 -14.63
CA LYS A 615 -33.60 2.90 -15.78
C LYS A 615 -32.57 1.87 -16.22
N HIS A 616 -32.51 0.70 -15.60
CA HIS A 616 -31.91 -0.51 -16.20
C HIS A 616 -32.81 -1.69 -15.83
N GLY A 617 -34.03 -1.66 -16.39
CA GLY A 617 -34.91 -2.82 -16.36
C GLY A 617 -34.29 -3.95 -17.19
N SER A 618 -34.22 -5.14 -16.57
CA SER A 618 -34.40 -6.43 -17.22
C SER A 618 -33.92 -6.54 -18.68
N GLU A 619 -32.63 -6.82 -18.89
CA GLU A 619 -32.29 -7.74 -19.98
C GLU A 619 -32.79 -9.11 -19.56
N THR A 620 -33.99 -9.42 -20.05
CA THR A 620 -34.58 -10.74 -20.03
C THR A 620 -33.55 -11.70 -20.62
N ALA A 621 -33.28 -12.78 -19.88
CA ALA A 621 -32.59 -13.94 -20.39
C ALA A 621 -33.24 -14.36 -21.72
N MET A 622 -32.57 -14.10 -22.84
CA MET A 622 -32.71 -14.94 -24.00
C MET A 622 -31.61 -16.00 -23.91
N SER A 623 -32.02 -17.19 -23.49
CA SER A 623 -31.36 -18.45 -23.83
C SER A 623 -32.23 -19.17 -24.86
N PRO A 624 -31.69 -20.04 -25.71
CA PRO A 624 -30.31 -20.20 -26.19
C PRO A 624 -30.06 -19.49 -27.54
#